data_AF-A0A9R1UVY2-F1
#
_entry.id   AF-A0A9R1UVY2-F1
#
_cell.length_a   1.000
_cell.length_b   1.000
_cell.length_c   1.000
_cell.angle_alpha   90.00
_cell.angle_beta   90.00
_cell.angle_gamma   90.00
#
_symmetry.space_group_name_H-M   'P 1'
#
loop_
_entity.id
_entity.type
_entity.pdbx_description
1 polymer ?
#
loop_
_entity_poly.entity_id
_entity_poly.type
_entity_poly.pdbx_seq_one_letter_code
_entity_poly.pdbx_strand_id
1 'polypeptide(L)'
;MGLSDKDIVALSGGHTLGKAHADRSGFDGPWTRDPLKFDNSYFVELLKGESEGLLKLPTDIALLDDPAFRPYVELYAKVNCEIIIII
;
A
#
# COMPACT_ATOMS: atom_id res chain seq x y z
N MET A 1 7.55 -11.54 14.57
CA MET A 1 6.11 -11.20 14.69
C MET A 1 5.19 -12.38 14.39
N GLY A 2 5.63 -13.46 13.72
CA GLY A 2 4.79 -14.65 13.47
C GLY A 2 3.71 -14.43 12.40
N LEU A 3 3.89 -13.43 11.54
CA LEU A 3 2.98 -13.08 10.45
C LEU A 3 3.35 -13.84 9.18
N SER A 4 2.34 -14.17 8.38
CA SER A 4 2.55 -14.73 7.03
C SER A 4 2.83 -13.63 6.02
N ASP A 5 3.36 -14.01 4.84
CA ASP A 5 3.60 -13.10 3.72
C ASP A 5 2.34 -12.36 3.29
N LYS A 6 1.20 -13.05 3.33
CA LYS A 6 -0.12 -12.45 3.06
C LYS A 6 -0.46 -11.36 4.08
N ASP A 7 -0.21 -11.61 5.36
CA ASP A 7 -0.51 -10.65 6.43
C ASP A 7 0.37 -9.41 6.29
N ILE A 8 1.65 -9.59 5.93
CA ILE A 8 2.59 -8.48 5.69
C ILE A 8 2.05 -7.58 4.57
N VAL A 9 1.72 -8.14 3.41
CA VAL A 9 1.21 -7.35 2.26
C VAL A 9 -0.13 -6.71 2.59
N ALA A 10 -1.03 -7.41 3.28
CA ALA A 10 -2.31 -6.85 3.70
C ALA A 10 -2.14 -5.66 4.65
N LEU A 11 -1.24 -5.76 5.63
CA LEU A 11 -0.97 -4.69 6.59
C LEU A 11 -0.26 -3.49 5.94
N SER A 12 0.62 -3.71 4.95
CA SER A 12 1.20 -2.63 4.15
C SER A 12 0.12 -1.78 3.45
N GLY A 13 -1.01 -2.40 3.10
CA GLY A 13 -2.19 -1.70 2.59
C GLY A 13 -2.74 -0.61 3.51
N GLY A 14 -2.38 -0.61 4.80
CA GLY A 14 -2.72 0.46 5.75
C GLY A 14 -2.23 1.85 5.33
N HIS A 15 -1.16 1.93 4.51
CA HIS A 15 -0.71 3.18 3.90
C HIS A 15 -1.73 3.81 2.93
N THR A 16 -2.83 3.12 2.61
CA THR A 16 -3.97 3.76 1.91
C THR A 16 -4.51 4.97 2.67
N LEU A 17 -4.33 5.01 4.00
CA LEU A 17 -4.67 6.13 4.87
C LEU A 17 -3.42 6.94 5.25
N GLY A 18 -3.62 8.25 5.34
CA GLY A 18 -2.64 9.19 5.85
C GLY A 18 -1.53 9.55 4.87
N LYS A 19 -0.45 10.10 5.42
CA LYS A 19 0.72 10.57 4.69
C LYS A 19 1.97 10.53 5.55
N ALA A 20 3.14 10.51 4.91
CA ALA A 20 4.39 10.75 5.60
C ALA A 20 4.59 12.25 5.88
N HIS A 21 5.49 12.54 6.81
CA HIS A 21 5.83 13.88 7.25
C HIS A 21 7.34 14.00 7.43
N ALA A 22 7.96 14.96 6.73
CA ALA A 22 9.41 15.09 6.68
C ALA A 22 10.06 15.27 8.06
N ASP A 23 9.40 15.99 8.98
CA ASP A 23 9.84 16.24 10.35
C ASP A 23 9.78 15.00 11.27
N ARG A 24 9.17 13.90 10.80
CA ARG A 24 9.02 12.65 11.57
C ARG A 24 9.86 11.51 10.99
N SER A 25 9.74 11.27 9.69
CA SER A 25 10.35 10.11 9.03
C SER A 25 11.40 10.47 7.98
N GLY A 26 11.54 11.76 7.63
CA GLY A 26 12.36 12.19 6.49
C GLY A 26 11.71 11.99 5.11
N PHE A 27 10.48 11.45 5.07
CA PHE A 27 9.67 11.30 3.85
C PHE A 27 8.45 12.22 3.91
N ASP A 28 7.96 12.68 2.77
CA ASP A 28 6.79 13.58 2.69
C ASP A 28 5.81 13.15 1.60
N GLY A 29 4.52 13.30 1.87
CA GLY A 29 3.45 13.06 0.91
C GLY A 29 2.58 11.84 1.21
N PRO A 30 1.35 11.79 0.66
CA PRO A 30 0.42 10.68 0.80
C PRO A 30 0.74 9.54 -0.19
N TRP A 31 0.32 8.32 0.12
CA TRP A 31 0.40 7.19 -0.82
C TRP A 31 -0.75 7.14 -1.81
N THR A 32 -1.87 7.79 -1.49
CA THR A 32 -3.11 7.77 -2.29
C THR A 32 -3.62 9.18 -2.54
N ARG A 33 -4.48 9.33 -3.55
CA ARG A 33 -5.12 10.61 -3.89
C ARG A 33 -6.15 11.07 -2.85
N ASP A 34 -6.71 10.13 -2.09
CA ASP A 34 -7.66 10.39 -1.00
C ASP A 34 -7.18 9.69 0.29
N PRO A 35 -6.27 10.34 1.06
CA PRO A 35 -5.63 9.71 2.22
C PRO A 35 -6.56 9.55 3.43
N LEU A 36 -7.84 9.95 3.34
CA LEU A 36 -8.83 9.74 4.40
C LEU A 36 -9.82 8.62 4.06
N LYS A 37 -9.68 8.01 2.88
CA LYS A 37 -10.55 6.93 2.41
C LYS A 37 -9.84 5.59 2.53
N PHE A 38 -10.45 4.68 3.28
CA PHE A 38 -9.97 3.31 3.37
C PHE A 38 -10.50 2.50 2.19
N ASP A 39 -9.62 2.20 1.23
CA ASP A 39 -9.90 1.34 0.08
C ASP A 39 -8.61 0.66 -0.40
N ASN A 40 -8.61 0.07 -1.59
CA ASN A 40 -7.44 -0.61 -2.16
C ASN A 40 -6.56 0.30 -3.03
N SER A 41 -6.74 1.63 -2.97
CA SER A 41 -6.01 2.59 -3.82
C SER A 41 -4.50 2.48 -3.64
N TYR A 42 -4.01 2.15 -2.45
CA TYR A 42 -2.59 1.90 -2.21
C TYR A 42 -2.00 0.87 -3.19
N PHE A 43 -2.62 -0.30 -3.33
CA PHE A 43 -2.13 -1.35 -4.22
C PHE A 43 -2.27 -0.97 -5.70
N VAL A 44 -3.35 -0.26 -6.05
CA VAL A 44 -3.58 0.24 -7.40
C VAL A 44 -2.51 1.26 -7.79
N GLU A 45 -2.21 2.22 -6.92
CA GLU A 45 -1.15 3.20 -7.16
C GLU A 45 0.23 2.54 -7.14
N LEU A 46 0.48 1.56 -6.27
CA LEU A 46 1.74 0.83 -6.22
C LEU A 46 2.09 0.18 -7.57
N LEU A 47 1.12 -0.48 -8.21
CA LEU A 47 1.29 -1.11 -9.53
C LEU A 47 1.49 -0.12 -10.69
N LYS A 48 1.05 1.14 -10.56
CA LYS A 48 1.20 2.17 -11.61
C LYS A 48 2.63 2.73 -11.74
N GLY A 49 3.53 2.46 -10.80
CA GLY A 49 4.85 3.10 -10.76
C GLY A 49 4.80 4.56 -10.26
N GLU A 50 5.83 5.35 -10.48
CA GLU A 50 5.92 6.73 -9.98
C GLU A 50 4.72 7.59 -10.45
N SER A 51 4.05 8.25 -9.51
CA SER A 51 2.89 9.10 -9.74
C SER A 51 3.17 10.47 -9.13
N GLU A 52 2.98 11.56 -9.89
CA GLU A 52 3.24 12.91 -9.40
C GLU A 52 2.43 13.22 -8.13
N GLY A 53 3.11 13.65 -7.07
CA GLY A 53 2.53 14.01 -5.78
C GLY A 53 2.14 12.83 -4.88
N LEU A 54 2.48 11.59 -5.25
CA LEU A 54 2.29 10.41 -4.40
C LEU A 54 3.63 9.84 -3.95
N LEU A 55 3.66 9.39 -2.70
CA LEU A 55 4.81 8.78 -2.07
C LEU A 55 4.85 7.27 -2.32
N LYS A 56 6.04 6.76 -2.57
CA LYS A 56 6.37 5.34 -2.48
C LYS A 56 7.67 5.19 -1.72
N LEU A 57 7.64 4.47 -0.60
CA LEU A 57 8.84 4.15 0.13
C LEU A 57 9.58 2.99 -0.54
N PRO A 58 10.90 2.86 -0.33
CA PRO A 58 11.65 1.68 -0.76
C PRO A 58 11.01 0.36 -0.28
N THR A 59 10.40 0.37 0.91
CA THR A 59 9.68 -0.80 1.46
C THR A 59 8.38 -1.11 0.73
N ASP A 60 7.69 -0.11 0.18
CA ASP A 60 6.50 -0.35 -0.64
C ASP A 60 6.92 -0.97 -1.98
N ILE A 61 8.00 -0.47 -2.58
CA ILE A 61 8.55 -0.97 -3.85
C ILE A 61 9.02 -2.42 -3.71
N ALA A 62 9.62 -2.78 -2.57
CA ALA A 62 10.06 -4.14 -2.29
C ALA A 62 8.92 -5.19 -2.38
N LEU A 63 7.66 -4.80 -2.16
CA LEU A 63 6.51 -5.69 -2.34
C LEU A 63 6.27 -6.12 -3.79
N LEU A 64 6.77 -5.34 -4.77
CA LEU A 64 6.68 -5.63 -6.20
C LEU A 64 7.84 -6.49 -6.70
N ASP A 65 9.00 -6.37 -6.07
CA ASP A 65 10.23 -7.05 -6.44
C ASP A 65 10.28 -8.47 -5.89
N ASP A 66 9.63 -8.72 -4.74
CA ASP A 66 9.58 -10.03 -4.12
C ASP A 66 8.52 -10.94 -4.77
N PRO A 67 8.90 -12.15 -5.25
CA PRO A 67 7.99 -13.05 -5.94
C PRO A 67 6.93 -13.69 -5.03
N ALA A 68 7.13 -13.74 -3.71
CA ALA A 68 6.14 -14.21 -2.76
C ALA A 68 5.11 -13.12 -2.43
N PHE A 69 5.51 -11.84 -2.43
CA PHE A 69 4.61 -10.72 -2.12
C PHE A 69 3.79 -10.23 -3.32
N ARG A 70 4.41 -10.15 -4.50
CA ARG A 70 3.78 -9.59 -5.70
C ARG A 70 2.41 -10.18 -6.04
N PRO A 71 2.17 -11.51 -5.95
CA PRO A 71 0.85 -12.08 -6.20
C PRO A 71 -0.26 -11.50 -5.30
N TYR A 72 0.06 -11.17 -4.04
CA TYR A 72 -0.89 -10.55 -3.12
C TYR A 72 -1.14 -9.08 -3.45
N VAL A 73 -0.12 -8.33 -3.87
CA VAL A 73 -0.29 -6.95 -4.35
C VAL A 73 -1.24 -6.91 -5.55
N GLU A 74 -1.02 -7.78 -6.54
CA GLU A 74 -1.87 -7.89 -7.73
C GLU A 74 -3.29 -8.35 -7.40
N LEU A 75 -3.44 -9.25 -6.41
CA LEU A 75 -4.74 -9.68 -5.92
C LEU A 75 -5.50 -8.50 -5.29
N TYR A 76 -4.90 -7.78 -4.34
CA TYR A 76 -5.57 -6.69 -3.63
C TYR A 76 -5.88 -5.48 -4.52
N ALA A 77 -5.08 -5.24 -5.56
CA ALA A 77 -5.39 -4.21 -6.56
C ALA A 77 -6.61 -4.55 -7.44
N LYS A 78 -6.95 -5.82 -7.62
CA LYS A 78 -8.06 -6.27 -8.49
C LYS A 78 -9.40 -6.41 -7.76
N VAL A 79 -9.39 -6.60 -6.44
CA VAL A 79 -10.62 -6.82 -5.67
C VAL A 79 -11.36 -5.48 -5.53
N ASN A 80 -12.48 -5.32 -6.24
CA ASN A 80 -13.41 -4.23 -6.00
C ASN A 80 -14.05 -4.43 -4.61
N CYS A 81 -13.93 -3.40 -3.78
CA CYS A 81 -14.39 -3.39 -2.40
C CYS A 81 -15.93 -3.46 -2.35
N GLU A 82 -16.49 -4.65 -2.13
CA GLU A 82 -17.74 -4.78 -1.38
C GLU A 82 -17.58 -5.53 -0.06
N ILE A 83 -16.60 -6.43 0.12
CA ILE A 83 -16.51 -7.20 1.36
C ILE A 83 -15.06 -7.58 1.66
N ILE A 84 -14.30 -6.69 2.29
CA ILE A 84 -13.20 -7.08 3.20
C ILE A 84 -13.24 -6.14 4.41
N ILE A 85 -14.36 -6.19 5.16
CA ILE A 85 -14.32 -5.97 6.60
C ILE A 85 -14.34 -7.37 7.20
N ILE A 86 -13.17 -7.92 7.50
CA ILE A 86 -13.03 -8.94 8.53
C ILE A 86 -11.97 -8.39 9.50
N ILE A 87 -12.43 -7.49 10.35
CA ILE A 87 -12.00 -7.39 11.75
C ILE A 87 -13.12 -8.00 12.59
#